data_AF-A0A2N1AN65-F1
#
_entry.id   AF-A0A2N1AN65-F1
#
_cell.length_a   1.000
_cell.length_b   1.000
_cell.length_c   1.000
_cell.angle_alpha   90.00
_cell.angle_beta   90.00
_cell.angle_gamma   90.00
#
_symmetry.space_group_name_H-M   'P 1'
#
loop_
_entity.id
_entity.type
_entity.pdbx_description
1 polymer ?
#
loop_
_entity_poly.entity_id
_entity_poly.type
_entity_poly.pdbx_seq_one_letter_code
_entity_poly.pdbx_strand_id
1 'polypeptide(L)'
;ELTAFGQAVGGMMAEDEVVKGGIASFAFENFEIASYKAIIKAADMASQPEVSQVCKEILQEEIAMADWLSKHLDDTTQQFLERDKDDDLRAKT
;
A
#
# COMPACT_ATOMS: atom_id res chain seq x y z
N GLU A 1 -5.03 -13.79 -9.45
CA GLU A 1 -5.56 -12.40 -9.50
C GLU A 1 -7.00 -12.28 -9.00
N LEU A 2 -7.96 -13.07 -9.49
CA LEU A 2 -9.36 -13.04 -9.01
C LEU A 2 -9.51 -13.26 -7.49
N THR A 3 -8.67 -14.11 -6.89
CA THR A 3 -8.68 -14.37 -5.44
C THR A 3 -8.15 -13.21 -4.61
N ALA A 4 -7.16 -12.47 -5.12
CA ALA A 4 -6.61 -11.29 -4.45
C ALA A 4 -7.60 -10.11 -4.53
N PHE A 5 -8.26 -9.94 -5.67
CA PHE A 5 -9.37 -9.00 -5.81
C PHE A 5 -10.57 -9.37 -4.92
N GLY A 6 -10.90 -10.66 -4.81
CA GLY A 6 -11.94 -11.16 -3.91
C GLY A 6 -11.63 -10.98 -2.42
N GLN A 7 -10.35 -11.03 -2.01
CA GLN A 7 -9.93 -10.67 -0.65
C GLN A 7 -10.02 -9.16 -0.40
N ALA A 8 -9.64 -8.33 -1.39
CA ALA A 8 -9.79 -6.88 -1.31
C ALA A 8 -11.28 -6.48 -1.16
N VAL A 9 -12.18 -7.11 -1.92
CA VAL A 9 -13.64 -6.88 -1.83
C VAL A 9 -14.25 -7.48 -0.56
N GLY A 10 -13.80 -8.66 -0.12
CA GLY A 10 -14.27 -9.29 1.11
C GLY A 10 -13.82 -8.57 2.39
N GLY A 11 -12.72 -7.82 2.33
CA GLY A 11 -12.27 -6.92 3.40
C GLY A 11 -13.18 -5.70 3.60
N MET A 12 -13.92 -5.29 2.57
CA MET A 12 -14.84 -4.14 2.63
C MET A 12 -16.11 -4.36 3.46
N MET A 13 -16.26 -5.55 4.05
CA MET A 13 -17.36 -5.88 4.96
C MET A 13 -16.90 -6.06 6.41
N ALA A 14 -15.62 -5.83 6.71
CA ALA A 14 -15.10 -5.85 8.07
C ALA A 14 -15.04 -4.41 8.62
N GLU A 15 -15.45 -4.23 9.89
CA GLU A 15 -15.52 -2.91 10.53
C GLU A 15 -14.16 -2.19 10.54
N ASP A 16 -13.05 -2.91 10.44
CA ASP A 16 -11.66 -2.42 10.43
C ASP A 16 -11.05 -2.25 9.02
N GLU A 17 -11.87 -2.11 7.98
CA GLU A 17 -11.44 -1.99 6.58
C GLU A 17 -10.37 -0.90 6.38
N VAL A 18 -10.50 0.26 7.01
CA VAL A 18 -9.54 1.37 6.86
C VAL A 18 -8.14 1.00 7.37
N VAL A 19 -8.05 0.28 8.48
CA VAL A 19 -6.77 -0.15 9.07
C VAL A 19 -6.18 -1.29 8.25
N LYS A 20 -7.00 -2.29 7.90
CA LYS A 20 -6.57 -3.41 7.05
C LYS A 20 -6.14 -2.93 5.66
N GLY A 21 -6.85 -1.97 5.08
CA GLY A 21 -6.52 -1.31 3.83
C GLY A 21 -5.17 -0.62 3.92
N GLY A 22 -4.93 0.19 4.96
CA GLY A 22 -3.63 0.83 5.19
C GLY A 22 -2.46 -0.17 5.32
N ILE A 23 -2.67 -1.28 6.04
CA ILE A 23 -1.68 -2.37 6.15
C ILE A 23 -1.41 -3.02 4.79
N ALA A 24 -2.48 -3.35 4.05
CA ALA A 24 -2.40 -4.00 2.75
C ALA A 24 -1.69 -3.10 1.73
N SER A 25 -2.04 -1.81 1.68
CA SER A 25 -1.35 -0.82 0.85
C SER A 25 0.12 -0.74 1.20
N PHE A 26 0.49 -0.60 2.48
CA PHE A 26 1.90 -0.52 2.89
C PHE A 26 2.71 -1.77 2.50
N ALA A 27 2.10 -2.96 2.65
CA ALA A 27 2.72 -4.20 2.20
C ALA A 27 2.89 -4.26 0.68
N PHE A 28 1.91 -3.76 -0.07
CA PHE A 28 1.95 -3.72 -1.52
C PHE A 28 3.01 -2.75 -2.05
N GLU A 29 3.15 -1.56 -1.46
CA GLU A 29 4.23 -0.63 -1.80
C GLU A 29 5.62 -1.27 -1.65
N ASN A 30 5.84 -2.04 -0.58
CA ASN A 30 7.11 -2.76 -0.39
C ASN A 30 7.34 -3.85 -1.45
N PHE A 31 6.26 -4.49 -1.91
CA PHE A 31 6.34 -5.43 -3.03
C PHE A 31 6.70 -4.70 -4.34
N GLU A 32 6.14 -3.52 -4.58
CA GLU A 32 6.46 -2.70 -5.77
C GLU A 32 7.90 -2.20 -5.73
N ILE A 33 8.38 -1.70 -4.58
CA ILE A 33 9.79 -1.34 -4.36
C ILE A 33 10.73 -2.49 -4.73
N ALA A 34 10.43 -3.71 -4.27
CA ALA A 34 11.23 -4.89 -4.59
C ALA A 34 11.16 -5.24 -6.09
N SER A 35 9.97 -5.13 -6.69
CA SER A 35 9.72 -5.39 -8.11
C SER A 35 10.47 -4.42 -9.00
N TYR A 36 10.42 -3.11 -8.73
CA TYR A 36 11.16 -2.11 -9.51
C TYR A 36 12.66 -2.27 -9.39
N LYS A 37 13.19 -2.64 -8.21
CA LYS A 37 14.63 -2.99 -8.09
C LYS A 37 15.02 -4.15 -9.01
N ALA A 38 14.19 -5.18 -9.10
CA ALA A 38 14.42 -6.31 -10.00
C ALA A 38 14.32 -5.89 -11.48
N ILE A 39 13.32 -5.09 -11.85
CA ILE A 39 13.11 -4.60 -13.22
C ILE A 39 14.25 -3.69 -13.65
N ILE A 40 14.70 -2.75 -12.81
CA ILE A 40 15.86 -1.89 -13.08
C ILE A 40 17.07 -2.76 -13.41
N LYS A 41 17.34 -3.78 -12.60
CA LYS A 41 18.46 -4.69 -12.84
C LYS A 41 18.33 -5.44 -14.16
N ALA A 42 17.12 -5.92 -14.48
CA ALA A 42 16.84 -6.59 -15.75
C ALA A 42 17.01 -5.65 -16.95
N ALA A 43 16.52 -4.41 -16.86
CA ALA A 43 16.65 -3.39 -17.89
C ALA A 43 18.11 -3.00 -18.15
N ASP A 44 18.91 -2.84 -17.08
CA ASP A 44 20.35 -2.59 -17.18
C ASP A 44 21.06 -3.74 -17.92
N MET A 45 20.72 -5.00 -17.60
CA MET A 45 21.27 -6.18 -18.27
C MET A 45 20.82 -6.31 -19.72
N ALA A 46 19.61 -5.84 -20.04
CA ALA A 46 19.07 -5.81 -21.40
C ALA A 46 19.54 -4.59 -22.22
N SER A 47 20.39 -3.73 -21.66
CA SER A 47 20.83 -2.47 -22.29
C SER A 47 19.65 -1.55 -22.68
N GLN A 48 18.65 -1.46 -21.82
CA GLN A 48 17.45 -0.62 -21.98
C GLN A 48 17.49 0.57 -21.00
N PRO A 49 18.29 1.62 -21.27
CA PRO A 49 18.52 2.71 -20.32
C PRO A 49 17.27 3.56 -20.05
N GLU A 50 16.40 3.74 -21.04
CA GLU A 50 15.15 4.49 -20.90
C GLU A 50 14.20 3.81 -19.90
N VAL A 51 14.07 2.47 -19.98
CA VAL A 51 13.28 1.67 -19.04
C VAL A 51 13.87 1.74 -17.63
N SER A 52 15.19 1.57 -17.50
CA SER A 52 15.89 1.69 -16.22
C SER A 52 15.65 3.06 -15.56
N GLN A 53 15.67 4.14 -16.35
CA GLN A 53 15.44 5.48 -15.86
C GLN A 53 14.01 5.68 -15.36
N VAL A 54 13.00 5.31 -16.16
CA VAL A 54 11.58 5.41 -15.76
C VAL A 54 11.31 4.58 -14.49
N CYS A 55 11.83 3.36 -14.41
CA CYS A 55 11.64 2.53 -13.21
C CYS A 55 12.34 3.10 -11.96
N LYS A 56 13.43 3.85 -12.10
CA LYS A 56 14.08 4.54 -10.97
C LYS A 56 13.23 5.70 -10.45
N GLU A 57 12.57 6.41 -11.34
CA GLU A 57 11.64 7.50 -10.97
C GLU A 57 10.46 6.94 -10.20
N ILE A 58 9.80 5.91 -10.74
CA ILE A 58 8.67 5.25 -10.06
C ILE A 58 9.11 4.66 -8.71
N LEU A 59 10.29 4.04 -8.64
CA LEU A 59 10.84 3.53 -7.38
C LEU A 59 10.93 4.61 -6.28
N GLN A 60 11.23 5.87 -6.62
CA GLN A 60 11.24 6.94 -5.62
C GLN A 60 9.83 7.28 -5.13
N GLU A 61 8.83 7.21 -6.01
CA GLU A 61 7.43 7.42 -5.68
C GLU A 61 6.92 6.33 -4.72
N GLU A 62 7.19 5.05 -5.00
CA GLU A 62 6.76 3.94 -4.12
C GLU A 62 7.44 3.99 -2.76
N ILE A 63 8.73 4.38 -2.71
CA ILE A 63 9.44 4.60 -1.44
C ILE A 63 8.76 5.73 -0.64
N ALA A 64 8.44 6.85 -1.30
CA ALA A 64 7.78 7.96 -0.66
C ALA A 64 6.38 7.58 -0.15
N MET A 65 5.64 6.76 -0.90
CA MET A 65 4.31 6.28 -0.51
C MET A 65 4.39 5.28 0.65
N ALA A 66 5.32 4.32 0.62
CA ALA A 66 5.55 3.40 1.73
C ALA A 66 5.90 4.15 3.02
N ASP A 67 6.81 5.13 2.94
CA ASP A 67 7.18 5.98 4.07
C ASP A 67 5.99 6.79 4.59
N TRP A 68 5.15 7.31 3.69
CA TRP A 68 3.96 8.06 4.06
C TRP A 68 2.95 7.16 4.78
N LEU A 69 2.63 5.99 4.24
CA LEU A 69 1.73 5.02 4.85
C LEU A 69 2.23 4.59 6.23
N SER A 70 3.52 4.24 6.35
CA SER A 70 4.10 3.84 7.63
C SER A 70 3.99 4.93 8.70
N LYS A 71 4.12 6.21 8.33
CA LYS A 71 4.01 7.34 9.28
C LYS A 71 2.58 7.61 9.74
N HIS A 72 1.59 7.31 8.92
CA HIS A 72 0.17 7.62 9.20
C HIS A 72 -0.63 6.41 9.70
N LEU A 73 -0.09 5.20 9.63
CA LEU A 73 -0.80 3.98 10.03
C LEU A 73 -1.14 3.97 11.53
N ASP A 74 -0.24 4.46 12.38
CA ASP A 74 -0.46 4.54 13.83
C ASP A 74 -1.63 5.49 14.14
N ASP A 75 -1.63 6.69 13.55
CA ASP A 75 -2.70 7.69 13.71
C ASP A 75 -4.04 7.18 13.15
N THR A 76 -4.02 6.53 11.99
CA THR A 76 -5.21 5.91 11.40
C THR A 76 -5.80 4.84 12.32
N THR A 77 -4.96 4.01 12.92
CA THR A 77 -5.37 2.98 13.88
C THR A 77 -5.93 3.59 15.15
N GLN A 78 -5.31 4.65 15.67
CA GLN A 78 -5.81 5.36 16.84
C GLN A 78 -7.20 5.96 16.57
N GLN A 79 -7.36 6.71 15.48
CA GLN A 79 -8.65 7.32 15.12
C GLN A 79 -9.75 6.28 14.90
N PHE A 80 -9.40 5.13 14.33
CA PHE A 80 -10.33 4.02 14.20
C PHE A 80 -10.83 3.54 15.56
N LEU A 81 -9.92 3.27 16.51
CA LEU A 81 -10.26 2.80 17.85
C LEU A 81 -11.01 3.84 18.69
N GLU A 82 -10.74 5.13 18.48
CA GLU A 82 -11.47 6.23 19.14
C GLU A 82 -12.92 6.30 18.64
N ARG A 83 -13.14 6.14 17.33
CA ARG A 83 -14.49 6.10 16.73
C ARG A 83 -15.27 4.86 17.11
N ASP A 84 -14.62 3.70 17.19
CA ASP A 84 -15.25 2.43 17.59
C ASP A 84 -15.80 2.46 19.02
N LYS A 85 -15.17 3.23 19.92
CA LYS A 85 -15.60 3.38 21.32
C LYS A 85 -16.79 4.32 21.50
N ASP A 86 -17.10 5.15 20.51
CA ASP A 86 -18.18 6.13 20.58
C ASP A 86 -19.42 5.58 19.89
N ASP A 87 -20.33 5.00 20.68
CA ASP A 87 -21.55 4.29 20.24
C ASP A 87 -22.49 5.17 19.36
N ASP A 88 -22.31 6.49 19.39
CA ASP A 88 -23.08 7.49 18.62
C ASP A 88 -22.44 7.84 17.26
N LEU A 89 -21.15 7.51 17.08
CA LEU A 89 -20.43 7.67 15.82
C LEU A 89 -20.36 6.32 15.12
N ARG A 90 -21.43 5.97 14.40
CA ARG A 90 -21.43 4.84 13.47
C ARG A 90 -20.20 4.92 12.56
N ALA A 91 -19.17 4.15 12.88
CA ALA A 91 -18.05 3.86 12.01
C ALA A 91 -18.59 2.98 10.87
N LYS A 92 -19.12 3.64 9.83
CA LYS A 92 -19.55 3.01 8.59
C LYS A 92 -18.92 3.80 7.48
N THR A 93 -18.20 3.07 6.62
CA THR A 93 -17.49 3.47 5.39
C THR A 93 -16.20 4.24 5.58
#